data_AF-A0A6J5E5H9-F1
#
_entry.id   AF-A0A6J5E5H9-F1
#
_cell.length_a   1.000
_cell.length_b   1.000
_cell.length_c   1.000
_cell.angle_alpha   90.00
_cell.angle_beta   90.00
_cell.angle_gamma   90.00
#
_symmetry.space_group_name_H-M   'P 1'
#
loop_
_entity.id
_entity.type
_entity.pdbx_description
1 polymer ?
#
loop_
_entity_poly.entity_id
_entity_poly.type
_entity_poly.pdbx_seq_one_letter_code
_entity_poly.pdbx_strand_id
1 'polypeptide(L)'
;MGIEYKIKFSVPAGYDPSTFFKKLPNPVDQPSMAEIYSYSLEQDGFYFVDYLVNRAAAALALRIFIDEALKYAEHIVISEP
;
A
#
# COMPACT_ATOMS: atom_id res chain seq x y z
N MET A 1 8.54 -10.74 10.80
CA MET A 1 7.99 -11.35 9.58
C MET A 1 6.61 -10.74 9.39
N GLY A 2 6.44 -9.96 8.33
CA GLY A 2 5.18 -9.30 8.01
C GLY A 2 4.32 -10.13 7.06
N ILE A 3 3.20 -9.57 6.63
CA ILE A 3 2.40 -10.09 5.51
C ILE A 3 2.64 -9.20 4.31
N GLU A 4 2.97 -9.81 3.17
CA GLU A 4 3.30 -9.11 1.94
C GLU A 4 2.13 -9.18 0.96
N TYR A 5 1.85 -8.06 0.31
CA TYR A 5 0.75 -7.92 -0.63
C TYR A 5 1.27 -7.29 -1.91
N LYS A 6 1.27 -8.08 -2.98
CA LYS A 6 1.45 -7.57 -4.34
C LYS A 6 0.08 -7.24 -4.91
N ILE A 7 -0.18 -5.94 -5.14
CA ILE A 7 -1.42 -5.42 -5.70
C ILE A 7 -1.16 -5.07 -7.16
N LYS A 8 -1.51 -5.98 -8.07
CA LYS A 8 -1.24 -5.84 -9.50
C LYS A 8 -2.32 -5.05 -10.21
N PHE A 9 -1.89 -4.05 -10.97
CA PHE A 9 -2.72 -3.24 -11.86
C PHE A 9 -1.84 -2.55 -12.92
N SER A 10 -2.46 -2.10 -14.02
CA SER A 10 -1.75 -1.34 -15.04
C SER A 10 -1.48 0.08 -14.55
N VAL A 11 -0.26 0.34 -14.06
CA VAL A 11 0.15 1.68 -13.63
C VAL A 11 0.18 2.62 -14.84
N PRO A 12 -0.60 3.72 -14.85
CA PRO A 12 -0.60 4.65 -15.97
C PRO A 12 0.76 5.33 -16.18
N ALA A 13 1.13 5.56 -17.43
CA ALA A 13 2.29 6.38 -17.75
C ALA A 13 2.08 7.81 -17.21
N GLY A 14 3.00 8.27 -16.35
CA GLY A 14 2.89 9.58 -15.69
C GLY A 14 2.06 9.59 -14.41
N TYR A 15 1.83 8.44 -13.78
CA TYR A 15 1.21 8.37 -12.45
C TYR A 15 1.94 9.27 -11.43
N ASP A 16 1.21 10.21 -10.83
CA ASP A 16 1.71 11.07 -9.75
C ASP A 16 1.17 10.61 -8.39
N PRO A 17 2.03 10.00 -7.55
CA PRO A 17 1.61 9.49 -6.24
C PRO A 17 1.47 10.58 -5.17
N SER A 18 1.77 11.86 -5.48
CA SER A 18 1.80 12.95 -4.50
C SER A 18 0.48 13.15 -3.77
N THR A 19 -0.64 12.97 -4.47
CA THR A 19 -1.99 13.11 -3.87
C THR A 19 -2.43 11.88 -3.09
N PHE A 20 -1.91 10.71 -3.46
CA PHE A 20 -2.11 9.44 -2.78
C PHE A 20 -1.39 9.42 -1.42
N PHE A 21 -0.11 9.81 -1.39
CA PHE A 21 0.70 9.80 -0.16
C PHE A 21 0.13 10.67 0.97
N LYS A 22 -0.59 11.75 0.64
CA LYS A 22 -1.24 12.61 1.63
C LYS A 22 -2.40 11.94 2.38
N LYS A 23 -2.92 10.82 1.86
CA LYS A 23 -4.06 10.09 2.44
C LYS A 23 -3.61 8.95 3.35
N LEU A 24 -2.34 8.56 3.26
CA LEU A 24 -1.83 7.43 4.01
C LEU A 24 -1.75 7.75 5.50
N PRO A 25 -2.10 6.79 6.38
CA PRO A 25 -1.79 6.92 7.80
C PRO A 25 -0.27 6.99 8.01
N ASN A 26 0.17 7.32 9.23
CA ASN A 26 1.61 7.32 9.51
C ASN A 26 2.15 5.87 9.39
N PRO A 27 3.19 5.61 8.57
CA PRO A 27 3.77 4.27 8.44
C PRO A 27 4.57 3.83 9.67
N VAL A 28 4.81 4.72 10.64
CA VAL A 28 5.55 4.42 11.88
C VAL A 28 4.65 4.59 13.09
N ASP A 29 4.68 3.60 13.98
CA ASP A 29 4.06 3.69 15.29
C ASP A 29 4.92 4.59 16.18
N GLN A 30 4.45 5.81 16.44
CA GLN A 30 5.24 6.82 17.15
C GLN A 30 5.69 6.40 18.56
N PRO A 31 4.87 5.70 19.38
CA PRO A 31 5.30 5.25 20.71
C PRO A 31 6.46 4.25 20.68
N SER A 32 6.44 3.29 19.75
CA SER A 32 7.45 2.23 19.67
C SER A 32 8.57 2.53 18.66
N MET A 33 8.41 3.56 17.83
CA MET A 33 9.25 3.85 16.66
C MET A 33 9.37 2.66 15.69
N ALA A 34 8.42 1.72 15.72
CA ALA A 34 8.41 0.57 14.85
C ALA A 34 7.64 0.86 13.56
N GLU A 35 8.11 0.33 12.44
CA GLU A 35 7.37 0.41 11.18
C GLU A 35 6.07 -0.40 11.28
N ILE A 36 4.95 0.25 10.95
CA ILE A 36 3.63 -0.38 10.85
C ILE A 36 3.50 -1.08 9.51
N TYR A 37 3.90 -0.40 8.44
CA TYR A 37 3.92 -0.93 7.09
C TYR A 37 4.98 -0.22 6.25
N SER A 38 5.40 -0.87 5.17
CA SER A 38 6.23 -0.26 4.11
C SER A 38 5.62 -0.54 2.75
N TYR A 39 6.06 0.18 1.73
CA TYR A 39 5.55 0.01 0.37
C TYR A 39 6.56 0.44 -0.69
N SER A 40 6.37 -0.08 -1.90
CA SER A 40 7.02 0.40 -3.12
C SER A 40 6.03 0.42 -4.29
N LEU A 41 6.28 1.31 -5.25
CA LEU A 41 5.58 1.31 -6.53
C LEU A 41 6.48 0.61 -7.54
N GLU A 42 5.94 -0.41 -8.20
CA GLU A 42 6.58 -1.18 -9.26
C GLU A 42 5.83 -0.97 -10.58
N GLN A 43 6.40 -1.43 -11.69
CA GLN A 43 5.80 -1.23 -13.02
C GLN A 43 4.44 -1.92 -13.18
N ASP A 44 4.24 -3.03 -12.48
CA ASP A 44 3.03 -3.86 -12.52
C ASP A 44 2.13 -3.66 -11.29
N GLY A 45 2.37 -2.63 -10.48
CA GLY A 45 1.47 -2.21 -9.41
C GLY A 45 2.17 -1.90 -8.09
N PHE A 46 1.43 -1.97 -6.99
CA PHE A 46 1.95 -1.67 -5.66
C PHE A 46 2.45 -2.93 -4.96
N TYR A 47 3.52 -2.76 -4.19
CA TYR A 47 3.99 -3.73 -3.22
C TYR A 47 3.82 -3.15 -1.82
N PHE A 48 3.19 -3.88 -0.93
CA PHE A 48 2.85 -3.43 0.42
C PHE A 48 3.21 -4.50 1.44
N VAL A 49 3.83 -4.11 2.55
CA VAL A 49 4.21 -5.02 3.64
C VAL A 49 3.55 -4.55 4.93
N ASP A 50 2.73 -5.40 5.55
CA ASP A 50 2.18 -5.20 6.89
C ASP A 50 3.12 -5.84 7.92
N TYR A 51 3.75 -5.04 8.79
CA TYR A 51 4.64 -5.55 9.84
C TYR A 51 3.91 -5.98 11.11
N LEU A 52 2.58 -5.96 11.12
CA LEU A 52 1.70 -6.43 12.20
C LEU A 52 1.81 -5.63 13.51
N VAL A 53 2.43 -4.45 13.49
CA VAL A 53 2.62 -3.58 14.66
C VAL A 53 1.33 -2.84 15.03
N ASN A 54 0.67 -2.22 14.06
CA ASN A 54 -0.60 -1.53 14.24
C ASN A 54 -1.56 -1.94 13.12
N ARG A 55 -2.31 -3.02 13.36
CA ARG A 55 -3.20 -3.62 12.37
C ARG A 55 -4.30 -2.67 11.88
N ALA A 56 -4.75 -1.73 12.71
CA ALA A 56 -5.78 -0.78 12.30
C ALA A 56 -5.23 0.22 11.26
N ALA A 57 -4.03 0.77 11.51
CA ALA A 57 -3.36 1.65 10.57
C ALA A 57 -2.93 0.92 9.29
N ALA A 58 -2.38 -0.29 9.40
CA ALA A 58 -2.00 -1.11 8.26
C ALA A 58 -3.21 -1.49 7.37
N ALA A 59 -4.33 -1.92 7.98
CA ALA A 59 -5.55 -2.24 7.24
C ALA A 59 -6.15 -1.02 6.52
N LEU A 60 -6.11 0.16 7.15
CA LEU A 60 -6.53 1.40 6.51
C LEU A 60 -5.62 1.75 5.33
N ALA A 61 -4.30 1.65 5.51
CA ALA A 61 -3.34 1.89 4.44
C ALA A 61 -3.58 0.93 3.26
N LEU A 62 -3.67 -0.38 3.52
CA LEU A 62 -3.92 -1.40 2.50
C LEU A 62 -5.19 -1.11 1.70
N ARG A 63 -6.28 -0.70 2.38
CA ARG A 63 -7.51 -0.30 1.70
C ARG A 63 -7.29 0.91 0.78
N ILE A 64 -6.54 1.92 1.21
CA ILE A 64 -6.23 3.08 0.37
C ILE A 64 -5.44 2.65 -0.87
N PHE A 65 -4.47 1.72 -0.75
CA PHE A 65 -3.75 1.16 -1.89
C PHE A 65 -4.68 0.44 -2.88
N ILE A 66 -5.62 -0.37 -2.36
CA ILE A 66 -6.64 -1.06 -3.17
C ILE A 66 -7.55 -0.06 -3.89
N ASP A 67 -8.09 0.91 -3.16
CA ASP A 67 -8.99 1.94 -3.69
C ASP A 67 -8.27 2.83 -4.73
N GLU A 68 -6.97 3.07 -4.55
CA GLU A 68 -6.14 3.80 -5.51
C GLU A 68 -5.92 2.99 -6.79
N ALA A 69 -5.55 1.72 -6.68
CA ALA A 69 -5.34 0.85 -7.84
C ALA A 69 -6.63 0.70 -8.68
N LEU A 70 -7.79 0.60 -8.03
CA LEU A 70 -9.10 0.51 -8.68
C LEU A 70 -9.53 1.80 -9.40
N LYS A 71 -8.87 2.95 -9.19
CA LYS A 71 -9.12 4.16 -10.00
C LYS A 71 -8.53 4.06 -11.40
N TYR A 72 -7.51 3.21 -11.56
CA TYR A 72 -6.72 3.11 -12.79
C TYR A 72 -6.95 1.80 -13.54
N ALA A 73 -7.61 0.83 -12.91
CA ALA A 73 -7.94 -0.44 -13.52
C ALA A 73 -9.35 -0.91 -13.09
N GLU A 74 -10.08 -1.53 -14.03
CA GLU A 74 -11.38 -2.14 -13.75
C GLU A 74 -11.27 -3.38 -12.84
N HIS A 75 -10.10 -4.01 -12.80
CA HIS A 75 -9.79 -5.14 -11.95
C HIS A 75 -8.37 -5.03 -11.39
N ILE A 76 -8.16 -5.61 -10.20
CA ILE A 76 -6.85 -5.79 -9.58
C ILE A 76 -6.67 -7.23 -9.14
N VAL A 77 -5.41 -7.65 -8.98
CA VAL A 77 -5.07 -8.96 -8.40
C VAL A 77 -4.22 -8.73 -7.15
N ILE A 78 -4.57 -9.38 -6.05
CA ILE A 78 -3.79 -9.36 -4.81
C ILE A 78 -3.21 -10.74 -4.57
N SER A 79 -1.90 -10.83 -4.40
CA SER A 79 -1.19 -12.09 -4.11
C SER A 79 -0.12 -11.87 -3.05
N GLU A 80 0.14 -12.89 -2.25
CA GLU A 80 1.35 -12.97 -1.42
C GLU A 80 2.54 -13.36 -2.34
N PRO A 81 3.66 -12.63 -2.32
CA PRO A 81 4.88 -12.95 -3.09
C PRO A 81 5.54 -14.27 -2.70
#